data_AF-A0A963RPQ4-F1
#
_entry.id   AF-A0A963RPQ4-F1
#
_cell.length_a   1.000
_cell.length_b   1.000
_cell.length_c   1.000
_cell.angle_alpha   90.00
_cell.angle_beta   90.00
_cell.angle_gamma   90.00
#
_symmetry.space_group_name_H-M   'P 1'
#
loop_
_entity.id
_entity.type
_entity.pdbx_description
1 polymer ?
#
loop_
_entity_poly.entity_id
_entity_poly.type
_entity_poly.pdbx_seq_one_letter_code
_entity_poly.pdbx_strand_id
1 'polypeptide(L)'
;MLAERSVRRLSIRAPDDALARRAGFLIEDALRTASLPGDGAGLLLVRRLRLPPFPAGASPQQVALRLEAQCRAATIVDGDTADDAALAAAPAVRFADALAAHLALTRLILAGSSARAWCWPLVARGYRPALDRGAALRAVALSLAALPEAPVALPRWVEHLVGHGPAPCAVLLLALGRADVACLEQAVGVFTAGRVSAAAGHWPALLEWSARHLGAADGRHRWLLGVARACSVQIAPEAAELRDPGPAGVSGARSGDASTDGRERVENAPGAATAADALPSQAGRAEPIPGPRPAPRVAVTKQPIDAASAKPAEPPATVPPEETASRATATTPADVSVVGPPGIPDEAALAQEIGAPTAAGGLLYLVPLLSRLGLGEAMADEATPRDLPQRIFAALLVRLPVAGDDPAWLLCELPLPLPPDQAADLKARRWLGLCRRQLRLRVGIGLFNLVCRPAAIAITQTHVDLRQPLDAVDLRVRRAGLDIDPG
;
A
#
# COMPACT_ATOMS: atom_id res chain seq x y z
N MET A 1 0.55 -6.15 1.65
CA MET A 1 0.47 -4.74 2.10
C MET A 1 -0.78 -4.61 2.91
N LEU A 2 -0.62 -4.38 4.21
CA LEU A 2 -1.71 -3.88 5.04
C LEU A 2 -2.13 -2.51 4.48
N ALA A 3 -3.41 -2.18 4.53
CA ALA A 3 -3.85 -0.84 4.14
C ALA A 3 -3.16 0.19 5.05
N GLU A 4 -2.38 1.10 4.48
CA GLU A 4 -1.78 2.17 5.25
C GLU A 4 -2.90 3.12 5.70
N ARG A 5 -2.94 3.39 7.01
CA ARG A 5 -3.97 4.21 7.64
C ARG A 5 -3.29 5.31 8.43
N SER A 6 -3.68 6.55 8.18
CA SER A 6 -3.16 7.70 8.92
C SER A 6 -4.29 8.53 9.50
N VAL A 7 -4.13 8.95 10.75
CA VAL A 7 -5.05 9.85 11.44
C VAL A 7 -4.29 11.13 11.75
N ARG A 8 -4.68 12.25 11.12
CA ARG A 8 -4.03 13.54 11.36
C ARG A 8 -4.31 14.11 12.75
N ARG A 9 -5.51 13.89 13.27
CA ARG A 9 -5.92 14.39 14.58
C ARG A 9 -6.92 13.44 15.21
N LEU A 10 -6.57 12.93 16.38
CA LEU A 10 -7.46 12.20 17.27
C LEU A 10 -7.87 13.13 18.41
N SER A 11 -9.15 13.12 18.77
CA SER A 11 -9.67 13.88 19.91
C SER A 11 -10.60 12.99 20.69
N ILE A 12 -10.27 12.77 21.96
CA ILE A 12 -10.97 11.86 22.86
C ILE A 12 -11.50 12.68 24.02
N ARG A 13 -12.74 12.40 24.41
CA ARG A 13 -13.34 12.94 25.64
C ARG A 13 -13.63 11.76 26.55
N ALA A 14 -13.02 11.75 27.74
CA ALA A 14 -13.20 10.72 28.75
C ALA A 14 -13.32 11.37 30.14
N PRO A 15 -13.83 10.66 31.17
CA PRO A 15 -13.92 11.17 32.54
C PRO A 15 -12.55 11.51 33.16
N ASP A 16 -11.51 10.77 32.76
CA ASP A 16 -10.13 10.95 33.22
C ASP A 16 -9.12 10.64 32.10
N ASP A 17 -7.86 11.04 32.33
CA ASP A 17 -6.78 10.88 31.35
C ASP A 17 -6.37 9.43 31.12
N ALA A 18 -6.54 8.55 32.11
CA ALA A 18 -6.18 7.14 31.97
C ALA A 18 -7.12 6.43 30.97
N LEU A 19 -8.42 6.69 31.09
CA LEU A 19 -9.43 6.24 30.13
C LEU A 19 -9.23 6.86 28.75
N ALA A 20 -8.82 8.14 28.66
CA ALA A 20 -8.51 8.76 27.38
C ALA A 20 -7.33 8.07 26.67
N ARG A 21 -6.24 7.79 27.38
CA ARG A 21 -5.08 7.05 26.83
C ARG A 21 -5.48 5.64 26.38
N ARG A 22 -6.23 4.92 27.22
CA ARG A 22 -6.71 3.57 26.88
C ARG A 22 -7.62 3.57 25.65
N ALA A 23 -8.54 4.54 25.54
CA ALA A 23 -9.37 4.72 24.36
C ALA A 23 -8.53 5.00 23.10
N GLY A 24 -7.41 5.72 23.23
CA GLY A 24 -6.44 5.90 22.16
C GLY A 24 -5.90 4.57 21.61
N PHE A 25 -5.41 3.70 22.50
CA PHE A 25 -4.93 2.36 22.12
C PHE A 25 -6.02 1.49 21.50
N LEU A 26 -7.24 1.52 22.04
CA LEU A 26 -8.38 0.79 21.46
C LEU A 26 -8.72 1.26 20.05
N ILE A 27 -8.69 2.58 19.81
CA ILE A 27 -8.95 3.16 18.49
C ILE A 27 -7.83 2.80 17.51
N GLU A 28 -6.58 2.82 17.96
CA GLU A 28 -5.44 2.39 17.13
C GLU A 28 -5.58 0.92 16.71
N ASP A 29 -5.87 0.02 17.64
CA ASP A 29 -6.03 -1.40 17.35
C ASP A 29 -7.28 -1.66 16.48
N ALA A 30 -8.37 -0.96 16.76
CA ALA A 30 -9.56 -0.95 15.90
C ALA A 30 -9.25 -0.47 14.49
N LEU A 31 -8.41 0.56 14.34
CA LEU A 31 -7.95 1.04 13.04
C LEU A 31 -6.99 0.07 12.35
N ARG A 32 -6.39 -0.92 13.02
CA ARG A 32 -5.61 -1.97 12.35
C ARG A 32 -6.49 -3.12 11.88
N THR A 33 -7.55 -3.41 12.61
CA THR A 33 -8.41 -4.60 12.42
C THR A 33 -9.69 -4.33 11.63
N ALA A 34 -10.19 -3.09 11.63
CA ALA A 34 -11.40 -2.71 10.91
C ALA A 34 -11.29 -2.99 9.40
N SER A 35 -12.38 -3.43 8.78
CA SER A 35 -12.54 -3.59 7.33
C SER A 35 -13.17 -2.34 6.74
N LEU A 36 -12.35 -1.40 6.26
CA LEU A 36 -12.80 -0.10 5.81
C LEU A 36 -13.02 -0.04 4.29
N PRO A 37 -13.94 0.80 3.80
CA PRO A 37 -14.06 1.06 2.37
C PRO A 37 -12.71 1.55 1.84
N GLY A 38 -12.19 0.94 0.77
CA GLY A 38 -10.87 1.28 0.22
C GLY A 38 -9.75 0.28 0.51
N ASP A 39 -9.99 -0.79 1.29
CA ASP A 39 -9.01 -1.88 1.59
C ASP A 39 -8.62 -2.76 0.35
N GLY A 40 -8.60 -2.19 -0.86
CA GLY A 40 -8.38 -2.87 -2.13
C GLY A 40 -7.71 -2.00 -3.19
N ALA A 41 -6.61 -1.32 -2.82
CA ALA A 41 -5.80 -0.39 -3.63
C ALA A 41 -6.36 1.04 -3.81
N GLY A 42 -7.54 1.32 -3.27
CA GLY A 42 -8.15 2.66 -3.30
C GLY A 42 -7.60 3.62 -2.25
N LEU A 43 -7.59 4.91 -2.56
CA LEU A 43 -7.31 5.96 -1.58
C LEU A 43 -8.64 6.53 -1.06
N LEU A 44 -8.96 6.28 0.22
CA LEU A 44 -10.10 6.89 0.90
C LEU A 44 -9.63 7.99 1.85
N LEU A 45 -10.12 9.20 1.63
CA LEU A 45 -9.91 10.35 2.52
C LEU A 45 -11.20 10.66 3.26
N VAL A 46 -11.13 10.74 4.58
CA VAL A 46 -12.29 11.09 5.43
C VAL A 46 -11.99 12.40 6.16
N ARG A 47 -12.84 13.41 5.95
CA ARG A 47 -12.64 14.75 6.53
C ARG A 47 -12.76 14.72 8.05
N ARG A 48 -13.79 14.02 8.53
CA ARG A 48 -14.09 13.88 9.94
C ARG A 48 -14.94 12.64 10.16
N LEU A 49 -14.46 11.75 11.01
CA LEU A 49 -15.22 10.60 11.50
C LEU A 49 -15.55 10.82 12.98
N ARG A 50 -16.82 10.69 13.37
CA ARG A 50 -17.25 10.76 14.77
C ARG A 50 -17.66 9.37 15.21
N LEU A 51 -16.93 8.80 16.17
CA LEU A 51 -17.32 7.53 16.77
C LEU A 51 -18.36 7.78 17.87
N PRO A 52 -19.45 6.97 17.93
CA PRO A 52 -20.37 7.02 19.06
C PRO A 52 -19.66 6.68 20.38
N PRO A 53 -20.13 7.22 21.53
CA PRO A 53 -19.58 6.86 22.84
C PRO A 53 -19.59 5.35 23.06
N PHE A 54 -18.50 4.80 23.57
CA PHE A 54 -18.37 3.39 23.91
C PHE A 54 -17.95 3.22 25.38
N PRO A 55 -18.39 2.14 26.05
CA PRO A 55 -18.11 1.93 27.46
C PRO A 55 -16.62 1.69 27.70
N ALA A 56 -16.16 1.93 28.94
CA ALA A 56 -14.79 1.62 29.34
C ALA A 56 -14.46 0.13 29.12
N GLY A 57 -15.43 -0.78 29.27
CA GLY A 57 -15.23 -2.21 28.98
C GLY A 57 -15.18 -2.61 27.50
N ALA A 58 -15.25 -1.67 26.55
CA ALA A 58 -15.30 -2.01 25.13
C ALA A 58 -14.03 -2.73 24.66
N SER A 59 -14.20 -3.77 23.83
CA SER A 59 -13.10 -4.46 23.16
C SER A 59 -12.68 -3.73 21.88
N PRO A 60 -11.43 -3.92 21.39
CA PRO A 60 -10.99 -3.34 20.11
C PRO A 60 -11.91 -3.72 18.95
N GLN A 61 -12.37 -4.97 18.91
CA GLN A 61 -13.28 -5.46 17.87
C GLN A 61 -14.63 -4.71 17.88
N GLN A 62 -15.18 -4.38 19.05
CA GLN A 62 -16.40 -3.58 19.14
C GLN A 62 -16.19 -2.15 18.62
N VAL A 63 -15.03 -1.56 18.90
CA VAL A 63 -14.66 -0.23 18.39
C VAL A 63 -14.44 -0.29 16.87
N ALA A 64 -13.81 -1.34 16.35
CA ALA A 64 -13.62 -1.58 14.92
C ALA A 64 -14.95 -1.65 14.18
N LEU A 65 -15.89 -2.48 14.64
CA LEU A 65 -17.23 -2.61 14.03
C LEU A 65 -17.99 -1.27 13.99
N ARG A 66 -17.85 -0.44 15.03
CA ARG A 66 -18.44 0.90 15.06
C ARG A 66 -17.77 1.83 14.07
N LEU A 67 -16.44 1.75 13.95
CA LEU A 67 -15.66 2.53 12.98
C LEU A 67 -16.06 2.17 11.55
N GLU A 68 -16.19 0.88 11.25
CA GLU A 68 -16.69 0.37 9.96
C GLU A 68 -18.10 0.88 9.66
N ALA A 69 -19.01 0.83 10.63
CA ALA A 69 -20.38 1.31 10.46
C ALA A 69 -20.42 2.82 10.17
N GLN A 70 -19.62 3.61 10.88
CA GLN A 70 -19.53 5.06 10.63
C GLN A 70 -18.92 5.38 9.27
N CYS A 71 -17.89 4.65 8.84
CA CYS A 71 -17.32 4.82 7.50
C CYS A 71 -18.30 4.41 6.39
N ARG A 72 -19.10 3.35 6.59
CA ARG A 72 -20.14 2.93 5.65
C ARG A 72 -21.29 3.92 5.55
N ALA A 73 -21.61 4.60 6.65
CA ALA A 73 -22.66 5.62 6.67
C ALA A 73 -22.23 6.95 6.05
N ALA A 74 -20.92 7.18 5.88
CA ALA A 74 -20.42 8.41 5.26
C ALA A 74 -20.74 8.45 3.77
N THR A 75 -21.27 9.57 3.28
CA THR A 75 -21.43 9.81 1.84
C THR A 75 -20.05 9.95 1.19
N ILE A 76 -19.70 8.98 0.33
CA ILE A 76 -18.42 8.96 -0.37
C ILE A 76 -18.62 9.57 -1.76
N VAL A 77 -17.87 10.62 -2.06
CA VAL A 77 -17.80 11.23 -3.39
C VAL A 77 -16.63 10.65 -4.17
N ASP A 78 -16.82 10.42 -5.47
CA ASP A 78 -15.77 9.97 -6.38
C ASP A 78 -14.85 11.14 -6.75
N GLY A 79 -13.59 11.05 -6.33
CA GLY A 79 -12.57 12.07 -6.55
C GLY A 79 -12.08 12.19 -7.99
N ASP A 80 -12.31 11.17 -8.82
CA ASP A 80 -11.83 11.18 -10.20
C ASP A 80 -12.76 11.98 -11.14
N THR A 81 -14.04 12.10 -10.77
CA THR A 81 -15.11 12.68 -11.60
C THR A 81 -15.76 13.93 -11.00
N ALA A 82 -15.76 14.10 -9.68
CA ALA A 82 -16.38 15.25 -9.04
C ALA A 82 -15.56 16.53 -9.22
N ASP A 83 -16.25 17.67 -9.25
CA ASP A 83 -15.61 18.98 -9.24
C ASP A 83 -15.10 19.39 -7.84
N ASP A 84 -14.30 20.45 -7.79
CA ASP A 84 -13.68 20.92 -6.54
C ASP A 84 -14.71 21.35 -5.49
N ALA A 85 -15.87 21.86 -5.90
CA ALA A 85 -16.91 22.30 -4.98
C ALA A 85 -17.62 21.11 -4.31
N ALA A 86 -17.94 20.08 -5.08
CA ALA A 86 -18.48 18.83 -4.57
C ALA A 86 -17.50 18.15 -3.61
N LEU A 87 -16.20 18.14 -3.94
CA LEU A 87 -15.15 17.60 -3.07
C LEU A 87 -15.00 18.41 -1.78
N ALA A 88 -15.13 19.74 -1.85
CA ALA A 88 -15.07 20.61 -0.67
C ALA A 88 -16.22 20.36 0.31
N ALA A 89 -17.41 20.01 -0.19
CA ALA A 89 -18.59 19.68 0.62
C ALA A 89 -18.59 18.22 1.13
N ALA A 90 -17.90 17.31 0.44
CA ALA A 90 -17.92 15.88 0.75
C ALA A 90 -17.36 15.56 2.15
N PRO A 91 -18.01 14.67 2.93
CA PRO A 91 -17.46 14.18 4.20
C PRO A 91 -16.36 13.13 3.97
N ALA A 92 -16.40 12.43 2.83
CA ALA A 92 -15.38 11.48 2.40
C ALA A 92 -15.21 11.51 0.88
N VAL A 93 -13.98 11.34 0.41
CA VAL A 93 -13.59 11.31 -1.00
C VAL A 93 -12.81 10.03 -1.28
N ARG A 94 -13.16 9.33 -2.36
CA ARG A 94 -12.46 8.11 -2.80
C ARG A 94 -11.84 8.32 -4.17
N PHE A 95 -10.58 7.94 -4.32
CA PHE A 95 -9.89 7.81 -5.60
C PHE A 95 -9.58 6.34 -5.88
N ALA A 96 -9.41 6.00 -7.16
CA ALA A 96 -9.03 4.65 -7.57
C ALA A 96 -7.73 4.17 -6.94
N ASP A 97 -6.73 5.04 -6.83
CA ASP A 97 -5.47 4.85 -6.12
C ASP A 97 -4.79 6.22 -5.83
N ALA A 98 -3.58 6.20 -5.26
CA ALA A 98 -2.83 7.42 -4.98
C ALA A 98 -2.41 8.18 -6.25
N LEU A 99 -2.05 7.48 -7.33
CA LEU A 99 -1.66 8.12 -8.59
C LEU A 99 -2.85 8.84 -9.23
N ALA A 100 -4.03 8.21 -9.26
CA ALA A 100 -5.27 8.80 -9.75
C ALA A 100 -5.60 10.12 -9.04
N ALA A 101 -5.42 10.16 -7.70
CA ALA A 101 -5.60 11.38 -6.92
C ALA A 101 -4.61 12.49 -7.30
N HIS A 102 -3.33 12.17 -7.51
CA HIS A 102 -2.33 13.14 -7.94
C HIS A 102 -2.58 13.62 -9.38
N LEU A 103 -3.05 12.73 -10.28
CA LEU A 103 -3.47 13.09 -11.64
C LEU A 103 -4.69 14.02 -11.63
N ALA A 104 -5.68 13.77 -10.76
CA ALA A 104 -6.85 14.65 -10.59
C ALA A 104 -6.45 16.05 -10.14
N LEU A 105 -5.58 16.15 -9.12
CA LEU A 105 -5.04 17.45 -8.68
C LEU A 105 -4.24 18.15 -9.77
N THR A 106 -3.43 17.39 -10.53
CA THR A 106 -2.63 17.94 -11.64
C THR A 106 -3.53 18.55 -12.71
N ARG A 107 -4.61 17.87 -13.11
CA ARG A 107 -5.59 18.41 -14.05
C ARG A 107 -6.15 19.76 -13.60
N LEU A 108 -6.49 19.91 -12.32
CA LEU A 108 -6.97 21.18 -11.76
C LEU A 108 -5.90 22.28 -11.83
N ILE A 109 -4.64 21.97 -11.48
CA ILE A 109 -3.52 22.91 -11.55
C ILE A 109 -3.27 23.39 -13.00
N LEU A 110 -3.31 22.46 -13.96
CA LEU A 110 -3.13 22.79 -15.38
C LEU A 110 -4.28 23.63 -15.92
N ALA A 111 -5.51 23.35 -15.50
CA ALA A 111 -6.70 24.15 -15.82
C ALA A 111 -6.70 25.55 -15.17
N GLY A 112 -5.78 25.84 -14.24
CA GLY A 112 -5.75 27.10 -13.49
C GLY A 112 -6.80 27.17 -12.38
N SER A 113 -7.44 26.05 -12.05
CA SER A 113 -8.38 25.94 -10.94
C SER A 113 -7.63 25.93 -9.62
N SER A 114 -8.10 26.72 -8.65
CA SER A 114 -7.42 26.87 -7.35
C SER A 114 -7.54 25.68 -6.38
N ALA A 115 -8.00 24.51 -6.83
CA ALA A 115 -8.18 23.24 -6.10
C ALA A 115 -8.24 23.43 -4.56
N ARG A 116 -9.36 23.97 -4.08
CA ARG A 116 -9.57 24.42 -2.70
C ARG A 116 -10.18 23.37 -1.80
N ALA A 117 -10.61 22.22 -2.34
CA ALA A 117 -11.15 21.16 -1.51
C ALA A 117 -10.16 20.72 -0.42
N TRP A 118 -10.70 20.39 0.76
CA TRP A 118 -9.93 20.02 1.95
C TRP A 118 -9.07 18.76 1.74
N CYS A 119 -9.37 17.94 0.74
CA CYS A 119 -8.68 16.69 0.43
C CYS A 119 -7.32 16.92 -0.24
N TRP A 120 -7.10 18.02 -0.98
CA TRP A 120 -5.87 18.19 -1.78
C TRP A 120 -4.59 18.27 -0.95
N PRO A 121 -4.53 18.98 0.19
CA PRO A 121 -3.36 18.94 1.08
C PRO A 121 -3.14 17.59 1.78
N LEU A 122 -4.11 16.66 1.68
CA LEU A 122 -3.98 15.28 2.14
C LEU A 122 -3.46 14.36 1.02
N VAL A 123 -3.87 14.60 -0.22
CA VAL A 123 -3.38 13.89 -1.42
C VAL A 123 -1.91 14.22 -1.66
N ALA A 124 -1.59 15.51 -1.80
CA ALA A 124 -0.25 15.98 -2.12
C ALA A 124 0.37 16.70 -0.91
N ARG A 125 1.32 16.05 -0.23
CA ARG A 125 2.02 16.67 0.91
C ARG A 125 2.74 17.93 0.44
N GLY A 126 2.53 19.05 1.14
CA GLY A 126 3.11 20.35 0.81
C GLY A 126 2.28 21.19 -0.16
N TYR A 127 1.25 20.62 -0.81
CA TYR A 127 0.35 21.39 -1.67
C TYR A 127 -0.49 22.39 -0.85
N ARG A 128 -0.67 23.60 -1.40
CA ARG A 128 -1.59 24.61 -0.91
C ARG A 128 -2.26 25.31 -2.11
N PRO A 129 -3.55 25.70 -2.01
CA PRO A 129 -4.27 26.43 -3.06
C PRO A 129 -3.61 27.73 -3.54
N ALA A 130 -2.79 28.35 -2.69
CA ALA A 130 -2.13 29.63 -2.96
C ALA A 130 -0.78 29.49 -3.68
N LEU A 131 -0.30 28.27 -3.94
CA LEU A 131 0.95 28.06 -4.67
C LEU A 131 0.78 28.46 -6.13
N ASP A 132 1.81 29.06 -6.71
CA ASP A 132 1.89 29.19 -8.16
C ASP A 132 1.97 27.80 -8.82
N ARG A 133 1.73 27.77 -10.14
CA ARG A 133 1.68 26.51 -10.90
C ARG A 133 2.96 25.67 -10.75
N GLY A 134 4.14 26.30 -10.77
CA GLY A 134 5.42 25.58 -10.66
C GLY A 134 5.60 24.98 -9.27
N ALA A 135 5.37 25.77 -8.22
CA ALA A 135 5.44 25.30 -6.84
C ALA A 135 4.39 24.22 -6.54
N ALA A 136 3.19 24.31 -7.14
CA ALA A 136 2.15 23.30 -7.04
C ALA A 136 2.56 21.97 -7.70
N LEU A 137 3.07 22.01 -8.93
CA LEU A 137 3.56 20.81 -9.63
C LEU A 137 4.76 20.18 -8.90
N ARG A 138 5.67 20.99 -8.35
CA ARG A 138 6.76 20.53 -7.49
C ARG A 138 6.24 19.79 -6.26
N ALA A 139 5.22 20.32 -5.57
CA ALA A 139 4.62 19.66 -4.41
C ALA A 139 3.99 18.30 -4.76
N VAL A 140 3.34 18.20 -5.93
CA VAL A 140 2.80 16.94 -6.45
C VAL A 140 3.93 15.93 -6.74
N ALA A 141 4.99 16.35 -7.41
CA ALA A 141 6.15 15.49 -7.73
C ALA A 141 6.79 14.92 -6.45
N LEU A 142 7.08 15.77 -5.46
CA LEU A 142 7.70 15.35 -4.20
C LEU A 142 6.77 14.46 -3.36
N SER A 143 5.46 14.72 -3.42
CA SER A 143 4.48 13.85 -2.75
C SER A 143 4.44 12.45 -3.38
N LEU A 144 4.47 12.36 -4.71
CA LEU A 144 4.56 11.07 -5.42
C LEU A 144 5.87 10.34 -5.11
N ALA A 145 6.99 11.07 -5.02
CA ALA A 145 8.30 10.50 -4.70
C ALA A 145 8.38 9.88 -3.30
N ALA A 146 7.53 10.31 -2.37
CA ALA A 146 7.43 9.73 -1.04
C ALA A 146 6.60 8.45 -0.97
N LEU A 147 5.94 8.04 -2.07
CA LEU A 147 5.12 6.84 -2.11
C LEU A 147 5.96 5.59 -2.41
N PRO A 148 5.61 4.41 -1.86
CA PRO A 148 6.24 3.14 -2.24
C PRO A 148 6.13 2.84 -3.75
N GLU A 149 5.09 3.34 -4.41
CA GLU A 149 4.84 3.17 -5.84
C GLU A 149 5.57 4.19 -6.73
N ALA A 150 6.43 5.06 -6.17
CA ALA A 150 7.12 6.12 -6.89
C ALA A 150 7.81 5.68 -8.21
N PRO A 151 8.49 4.51 -8.28
CA PRO A 151 9.13 4.05 -9.52
C PRO A 151 8.19 3.91 -10.72
N VAL A 152 6.91 3.62 -10.46
CA VAL A 152 5.88 3.48 -11.51
C VAL A 152 5.04 4.75 -11.61
N ALA A 153 4.72 5.38 -10.48
CA ALA A 153 3.81 6.51 -10.42
C ALA A 153 4.43 7.79 -11.02
N LEU A 154 5.71 8.07 -10.75
CA LEU A 154 6.37 9.28 -11.24
C LEU A 154 6.48 9.30 -12.78
N PRO A 155 6.96 8.25 -13.47
CA PRO A 155 7.00 8.26 -14.93
C PRO A 155 5.62 8.42 -15.56
N ARG A 156 4.58 7.77 -15.00
CA ARG A 156 3.20 7.91 -15.46
C ARG A 156 2.64 9.32 -15.28
N TRP A 157 2.99 9.96 -14.17
CA TRP A 157 2.60 11.34 -13.91
C TRP A 157 3.31 12.32 -14.84
N VAL A 158 4.61 12.15 -15.09
CA VAL A 158 5.35 12.97 -16.07
C VAL A 158 4.80 12.76 -17.48
N GLU A 159 4.53 11.51 -17.87
CA GLU A 159 3.86 11.19 -19.15
C GLU A 159 2.54 11.96 -19.30
N HIS A 160 1.74 12.05 -18.22
CA HIS A 160 0.51 12.83 -18.22
C HIS A 160 0.77 14.34 -18.42
N LEU A 161 1.79 14.92 -17.79
CA LEU A 161 2.18 16.31 -18.01
C LEU A 161 2.60 16.56 -19.47
N VAL A 162 3.43 15.67 -20.02
CA VAL A 162 3.92 15.75 -21.41
C VAL A 162 2.78 15.57 -22.41
N GLY A 163 1.76 14.79 -22.08
CA GLY A 163 0.52 14.68 -22.86
C GLY A 163 -0.22 16.02 -23.05
N HIS A 164 -0.03 16.99 -22.15
CA HIS A 164 -0.58 18.35 -22.25
C HIS A 164 0.36 19.32 -22.98
N GLY A 165 1.42 18.81 -23.64
CA GLY A 165 2.47 19.57 -24.31
C GLY A 165 3.73 19.75 -23.46
N PRO A 166 4.79 20.38 -24.01
CA PRO A 166 6.06 20.54 -23.31
C PRO A 166 6.02 21.58 -22.19
N ALA A 167 5.13 22.58 -22.27
CA ALA A 167 5.12 23.73 -21.36
C ALA A 167 4.86 23.37 -19.88
N PRO A 168 3.90 22.50 -19.52
CA PRO A 168 3.71 22.08 -18.13
C PRO A 168 4.93 21.42 -17.50
N CYS A 169 5.63 20.57 -18.26
CA CYS A 169 6.83 19.92 -17.77
C CYS A 169 8.00 20.91 -17.66
N ALA A 170 8.14 21.85 -18.59
CA ALA A 170 9.10 22.95 -18.48
C ALA A 170 8.89 23.78 -17.20
N VAL A 171 7.64 24.13 -16.87
CA VAL A 171 7.27 24.85 -15.64
C VAL A 171 7.67 24.04 -14.39
N LEU A 172 7.45 22.72 -14.39
CA LEU A 172 7.92 21.84 -13.32
C LEU A 172 9.44 21.89 -13.19
N LEU A 173 10.18 21.69 -14.29
CA LEU A 173 11.65 21.63 -14.28
C LEU A 173 12.26 22.93 -13.75
N LEU A 174 11.69 24.08 -14.11
CA LEU A 174 12.15 25.37 -13.58
C LEU A 174 11.87 25.54 -12.08
N ALA A 175 10.84 24.88 -11.55
CA ALA A 175 10.51 24.92 -10.13
C ALA A 175 11.35 23.97 -9.27
N LEU A 176 11.99 22.95 -9.87
CA LEU A 176 12.79 21.96 -9.14
C LEU A 176 14.16 22.52 -8.74
N GLY A 177 14.46 22.44 -7.44
CA GLY A 177 15.80 22.67 -6.91
C GLY A 177 16.68 21.41 -6.94
N ARG A 178 17.97 21.58 -6.70
CA ARG A 178 18.96 20.47 -6.74
C ARG A 178 18.63 19.33 -5.77
N ALA A 179 18.16 19.65 -4.56
CA ALA A 179 17.77 18.64 -3.57
C ALA A 179 16.50 17.88 -3.99
N ASP A 180 15.59 18.54 -4.72
CA ASP A 180 14.38 17.90 -5.22
C ASP A 180 14.73 16.86 -6.28
N VAL A 181 15.61 17.21 -7.22
CA VAL A 181 16.07 16.28 -8.26
C VAL A 181 16.68 15.02 -7.65
N ALA A 182 17.55 15.17 -6.65
CA ALA A 182 18.14 14.02 -5.96
C ALA A 182 17.07 13.13 -5.30
N CYS A 183 16.05 13.74 -4.68
CA CYS A 183 14.92 13.00 -4.11
C CYS A 183 14.10 12.26 -5.19
N LEU A 184 13.83 12.91 -6.33
CA LEU A 184 13.11 12.30 -7.44
C LEU A 184 13.91 11.17 -8.10
N GLU A 185 15.22 11.33 -8.27
CA GLU A 185 16.11 10.28 -8.78
C GLU A 185 16.13 9.06 -7.85
N GLN A 186 16.28 9.29 -6.55
CA GLN A 186 16.27 8.22 -5.55
C GLN A 186 14.92 7.48 -5.52
N ALA A 187 13.81 8.21 -5.64
CA ALA A 187 12.47 7.64 -5.58
C ALA A 187 12.13 6.78 -6.81
N VAL A 188 12.67 7.09 -7.98
CA VAL A 188 12.45 6.25 -9.17
C VAL A 188 13.39 5.05 -9.21
N GLY A 189 14.59 5.18 -8.65
CA GLY A 189 15.59 4.11 -8.63
C GLY A 189 16.09 3.77 -10.05
N VAL A 190 16.44 2.50 -10.28
CA VAL A 190 16.87 2.03 -11.61
C VAL A 190 15.64 1.87 -12.50
N PHE A 191 15.54 2.70 -13.54
CA PHE A 191 14.45 2.66 -14.50
C PHE A 191 14.40 1.29 -15.22
N THR A 192 13.38 0.49 -14.92
CA THR A 192 13.05 -0.70 -15.73
C THR A 192 12.20 -0.25 -16.92
N ALA A 193 12.63 -0.56 -18.14
CA ALA A 193 11.93 -0.19 -19.36
C ALA A 193 10.45 -0.63 -19.32
N GLY A 194 9.53 0.34 -19.40
CA GLY A 194 8.09 0.13 -19.35
C GLY A 194 7.45 0.05 -20.73
N ARG A 195 6.12 -0.02 -20.80
CA ARG A 195 5.37 0.02 -22.08
C ARG A 195 5.58 1.35 -22.83
N VAL A 196 5.45 1.29 -24.15
CA VAL A 196 5.48 2.43 -25.09
C VAL A 196 4.49 3.53 -24.67
N SER A 197 4.97 4.78 -24.66
CA SER A 197 4.23 5.97 -24.22
C SER A 197 3.25 6.50 -25.27
N ALA A 198 2.06 6.91 -24.83
CA ALA A 198 1.08 7.61 -25.68
C ALA A 198 1.48 9.07 -25.98
N ALA A 199 2.38 9.64 -25.18
CA ALA A 199 2.85 11.02 -25.31
C ALA A 199 4.13 11.15 -26.16
N ALA A 200 4.50 10.11 -26.92
CA ALA A 200 5.76 10.01 -27.67
C ALA A 200 6.07 11.25 -28.53
N GLY A 201 5.06 11.91 -29.10
CA GLY A 201 5.24 13.09 -29.95
C GLY A 201 5.77 14.36 -29.26
N HIS A 202 5.53 14.55 -27.97
CA HIS A 202 5.95 15.77 -27.26
C HIS A 202 7.30 15.63 -26.54
N TRP A 203 7.78 14.40 -26.36
CA TRP A 203 9.05 14.13 -25.69
C TRP A 203 10.27 14.74 -26.39
N PRO A 204 10.45 14.61 -27.72
CA PRO A 204 11.61 15.20 -28.41
C PRO A 204 11.71 16.71 -28.19
N ALA A 205 10.60 17.44 -28.38
CA ALA A 205 10.55 18.89 -28.20
C ALA A 205 10.88 19.31 -26.76
N LEU A 206 10.40 18.55 -25.76
CA LEU A 206 10.70 18.82 -24.35
C LEU A 206 12.17 18.52 -24.00
N LEU A 207 12.71 17.40 -24.48
CA LEU A 207 14.11 17.02 -24.25
C LEU A 207 15.04 18.05 -24.89
N GLU A 208 14.77 18.45 -26.13
CA GLU A 208 15.51 19.50 -26.82
C GLU A 208 15.42 20.84 -26.07
N TRP A 209 14.21 21.24 -25.67
CA TRP A 209 14.01 22.44 -24.86
C TRP A 209 14.85 22.40 -23.58
N SER A 210 14.81 21.29 -22.84
CA SER A 210 15.52 21.16 -21.56
C SER A 210 17.04 21.15 -21.75
N ALA A 211 17.55 20.51 -22.81
CA ALA A 211 18.98 20.56 -23.15
C ALA A 211 19.43 21.99 -23.46
N ARG A 212 18.63 22.74 -24.25
CA ARG A 212 18.93 24.13 -24.62
C ARG A 212 18.85 25.12 -23.45
N HIS A 213 17.88 24.98 -22.55
CA HIS A 213 17.61 25.97 -21.51
C HIS A 213 18.30 25.66 -20.17
N LEU A 214 18.51 24.39 -19.84
CA LEU A 214 19.13 23.96 -18.59
C LEU A 214 20.58 23.51 -18.79
N GLY A 215 20.91 23.02 -20.00
CA GLY A 215 22.18 22.37 -20.31
C GLY A 215 22.12 20.86 -20.14
N ALA A 216 22.81 20.11 -21.01
CA ALA A 216 22.82 18.65 -21.01
C ALA A 216 23.37 18.02 -19.70
N ALA A 217 24.24 18.75 -19.00
CA ALA A 217 24.80 18.32 -17.72
C ALA A 217 23.90 18.62 -16.50
N ASP A 218 22.83 19.40 -16.65
CA ASP A 218 21.95 19.76 -15.54
C ASP A 218 21.22 18.51 -15.01
N GLY A 219 21.13 18.39 -13.67
CA GLY A 219 20.49 17.24 -13.03
C GLY A 219 19.02 17.09 -13.43
N ARG A 220 18.30 18.19 -13.67
CA ARG A 220 16.89 18.16 -14.09
C ARG A 220 16.74 17.57 -15.49
N HIS A 221 17.64 17.91 -16.40
CA HIS A 221 17.66 17.32 -17.74
C HIS A 221 17.98 15.83 -17.70
N ARG A 222 19.00 15.43 -16.93
CA ARG A 222 19.37 14.02 -16.76
C ARG A 222 18.27 13.18 -16.12
N TRP A 223 17.60 13.72 -15.10
CA TRP A 223 16.42 13.10 -14.50
C TRP A 223 15.30 12.92 -15.54
N LEU A 224 14.99 13.96 -16.32
CA LEU A 224 13.98 13.89 -17.37
C LEU A 224 14.32 12.85 -18.44
N LEU A 225 15.58 12.75 -18.87
CA LEU A 225 16.05 11.71 -19.78
C LEU A 225 15.83 10.30 -19.20
N GLY A 226 16.11 10.11 -17.91
CA GLY A 226 15.83 8.86 -17.20
C GLY A 226 14.35 8.50 -17.24
N VAL A 227 13.48 9.47 -16.95
CA VAL A 227 12.03 9.28 -17.02
C VAL A 227 11.55 8.96 -18.43
N ALA A 228 12.05 9.66 -19.45
CA ALA A 228 11.74 9.39 -20.85
C ALA A 228 12.10 7.94 -21.25
N ARG A 229 13.25 7.44 -20.79
CA ARG A 229 13.67 6.04 -21.00
C ARG A 229 12.75 5.04 -20.31
N ALA A 230 12.29 5.32 -19.08
CA ALA A 230 11.30 4.47 -18.40
C ALA A 230 9.95 4.44 -19.13
N CYS A 231 9.57 5.53 -19.76
CA CYS A 231 8.40 5.63 -20.63
C CYS A 231 8.63 5.00 -22.02
N SER A 232 9.77 4.34 -22.25
CA SER A 232 10.14 3.71 -23.52
C SER A 232 10.07 4.64 -24.72
N VAL A 233 10.44 5.91 -24.51
CA VAL A 233 10.64 6.86 -25.60
C VAL A 233 11.93 6.49 -26.31
N GLN A 234 11.87 6.23 -27.61
CA GLN A 234 13.07 6.08 -28.44
C GLN A 234 13.76 7.45 -28.54
N ILE A 235 14.87 7.59 -27.82
CA ILE A 235 15.73 8.78 -27.92
C ILE A 235 16.74 8.49 -29.02
N ALA A 236 16.75 9.31 -30.08
CA ALA A 236 17.76 9.21 -31.12
C ALA A 236 19.16 9.31 -30.48
N PRO A 237 20.11 8.43 -30.83
CA PRO A 237 21.41 8.34 -30.17
C PRO A 237 22.22 9.65 -30.23
N GLU A 238 21.97 10.50 -31.24
CA GLU A 238 22.61 11.82 -31.39
C GLU A 238 22.28 12.80 -30.24
N ALA A 239 21.15 12.65 -29.54
CA ALA A 239 20.82 13.47 -28.38
C ALA A 239 21.44 12.95 -27.06
N ALA A 240 21.94 11.71 -27.05
CA ALA A 240 22.51 11.06 -25.86
C ALA A 240 24.04 11.19 -25.78
N GLU A 241 24.70 11.50 -26.89
CA GLU A 241 26.17 11.65 -26.97
C GLU A 241 26.59 13.09 -27.30
N LEU A 242 26.32 14.03 -26.38
CA LEU A 242 27.24 15.17 -26.20
C LEU A 242 28.16 14.82 -25.03
N ARG A 243 29.14 13.94 -25.30
CA ARG A 243 30.21 13.61 -24.36
C ARG A 243 31.09 14.85 -24.15
N ASP A 244 31.40 15.07 -22.87
CA ASP A 244 32.46 15.94 -22.38
C ASP A 244 33.76 15.75 -23.20
N PRO A 245 34.39 16.82 -23.75
CA PRO A 245 35.67 16.69 -24.44
C PRO A 245 36.77 16.46 -23.38
N GLY A 246 37.02 15.19 -23.06
CA GLY A 246 38.20 14.79 -22.30
C GLY A 246 39.50 15.20 -23.01
N PRO A 247 40.58 15.46 -22.27
CA PRO A 247 41.74 16.20 -22.76
C PRO A 247 42.46 15.43 -23.85
N ALA A 248 42.74 16.12 -24.96
CA ALA A 248 43.54 15.60 -26.05
C ALA A 248 44.89 15.09 -25.52
N GLY A 249 45.17 13.82 -25.80
CA GLY A 249 46.45 13.20 -25.50
C GLY A 249 47.57 13.90 -26.26
N VAL A 250 48.52 14.44 -25.50
CA VAL A 250 49.82 14.86 -26.02
C VAL A 250 50.67 13.60 -26.14
N SER A 251 50.69 13.02 -27.35
CA SER A 251 51.72 12.08 -27.76
C SER A 251 52.96 12.88 -28.15
N GLY A 252 54.08 12.55 -27.51
CA GLY A 252 55.32 13.31 -27.61
C GLY A 252 56.02 13.22 -28.96
N ALA A 253 56.76 14.28 -29.26
CA ALA A 253 57.94 14.24 -30.11
C ALA A 253 59.06 15.02 -29.40
N ARG A 254 60.17 14.34 -29.17
CA ARG A 254 61.44 14.87 -28.64
C ARG A 254 62.19 15.66 -29.72
N SER A 255 63.10 16.51 -29.24
CA SER A 255 64.29 17.14 -29.89
C SER A 255 64.09 18.66 -30.04
N GLY A 256 64.97 19.54 -29.55
CA GLY A 256 66.23 19.42 -28.84
C GLY A 256 66.72 20.85 -28.51
N ASP A 257 67.68 20.94 -27.58
CA ASP A 257 68.63 22.03 -27.29
C ASP A 257 68.30 23.49 -27.68
N ALA A 258 68.30 24.38 -26.69
CA ALA A 258 69.45 25.27 -26.46
C ALA A 258 69.25 26.17 -25.24
N SER A 259 70.34 26.30 -24.49
CA SER A 259 70.62 27.20 -23.38
C SER A 259 70.51 28.69 -23.76
N THR A 260 69.98 29.53 -22.86
CA THR A 260 70.59 30.81 -22.43
C THR A 260 69.82 31.41 -21.25
N ASP A 261 70.43 31.32 -20.08
CA ASP A 261 70.76 32.38 -19.12
C ASP A 261 70.06 33.76 -19.20
N GLY A 262 69.71 34.34 -18.04
CA GLY A 262 69.55 35.80 -17.90
C GLY A 262 68.44 36.36 -17.00
N ARG A 263 68.79 36.58 -15.71
CA ARG A 263 68.48 37.77 -14.86
C ARG A 263 67.06 38.13 -14.39
N GLU A 264 66.92 38.04 -13.05
CA GLU A 264 66.63 39.11 -12.07
C GLU A 264 65.62 40.25 -12.37
N ARG A 265 64.54 40.29 -11.58
CA ARG A 265 64.06 41.42 -10.71
C ARG A 265 62.74 40.98 -10.05
N VAL A 266 62.60 40.78 -8.73
CA VAL A 266 62.63 41.75 -7.61
C VAL A 266 61.78 42.99 -7.91
N GLU A 267 60.52 43.02 -7.46
CA GLU A 267 60.08 43.80 -6.28
C GLU A 267 58.53 43.90 -6.14
N ASN A 268 58.08 43.77 -4.89
CA ASN A 268 56.98 44.51 -4.24
C ASN A 268 55.49 44.13 -4.47
N ALA A 269 54.97 43.39 -3.49
CA ALA A 269 53.69 43.65 -2.81
C ALA A 269 53.77 45.00 -2.01
N PRO A 270 52.76 45.54 -1.28
CA PRO A 270 51.54 44.91 -0.75
C PRO A 270 50.29 45.83 -0.59
N GLY A 271 49.25 45.29 0.09
CA GLY A 271 48.20 46.05 0.81
C GLY A 271 46.77 45.65 0.40
N ALA A 272 45.97 44.83 1.10
CA ALA A 272 45.57 44.73 2.51
C ALA A 272 44.61 45.84 3.00
N ALA A 273 43.34 45.46 3.25
CA ALA A 273 42.41 45.88 4.33
C ALA A 273 40.96 45.47 3.90
N THR A 274 40.13 44.65 4.55
CA THR A 274 39.58 44.50 5.93
C THR A 274 38.82 45.70 6.50
N ALA A 275 37.49 45.56 6.65
CA ALA A 275 36.60 45.98 7.76
C ALA A 275 35.14 46.01 7.21
N ALA A 276 34.16 45.24 7.69
CA ALA A 276 33.48 45.21 9.00
C ALA A 276 32.47 46.36 9.23
N ASP A 277 31.23 45.93 9.55
CA ASP A 277 30.09 46.59 10.23
C ASP A 277 29.36 47.80 9.61
N ALA A 278 28.03 47.63 9.41
CA ALA A 278 27.00 48.32 10.20
C ALA A 278 25.57 48.00 9.71
N LEU A 279 24.71 47.55 10.63
CA LEU A 279 23.24 47.58 10.55
C LEU A 279 22.72 49.04 10.60
N PRO A 280 21.45 49.27 10.22
CA PRO A 280 20.48 49.52 11.28
C PRO A 280 19.10 48.87 11.09
N SER A 281 18.42 48.76 12.23
CA SER A 281 17.07 48.23 12.46
C SER A 281 16.08 49.38 12.69
N GLN A 282 14.89 49.31 12.08
CA GLN A 282 13.63 49.93 12.54
C GLN A 282 12.48 48.99 12.09
N ALA A 283 11.74 48.30 12.95
CA ALA A 283 10.77 48.74 13.97
C ALA A 283 9.49 49.36 13.36
N GLY A 284 8.52 48.51 13.00
CA GLY A 284 7.13 48.88 12.71
C GLY A 284 6.18 47.97 13.48
N ARG A 285 5.56 48.52 14.53
CA ARG A 285 4.46 47.94 15.31
C ARG A 285 3.17 47.90 14.48
N ALA A 286 2.42 46.81 14.56
CA ALA A 286 0.97 46.79 14.33
C ALA A 286 0.31 45.67 15.17
N GLU A 287 -0.91 45.93 15.58
CA GLU A 287 -1.61 45.46 16.78
C GLU A 287 -2.14 44.01 16.80
N PRO A 288 -2.46 43.46 18.00
CA PRO A 288 -2.97 42.11 18.18
C PRO A 288 -4.47 41.99 17.89
N ILE A 289 -4.83 40.98 17.10
CA ILE A 289 -6.20 40.58 16.78
C ILE A 289 -6.88 39.98 18.04
N PRO A 290 -8.12 40.36 18.40
CA PRO A 290 -8.81 39.84 19.57
C PRO A 290 -9.27 38.39 19.39
N GLY A 291 -9.02 37.55 20.40
CA GLY A 291 -9.51 36.18 20.46
C GLY A 291 -11.04 36.07 20.60
N PRO A 292 -11.65 34.95 20.18
CA PRO A 292 -13.09 34.75 20.28
C PRO A 292 -13.53 34.55 21.73
N ARG A 293 -14.45 35.40 22.19
CA ARG A 293 -15.20 35.25 23.45
C ARG A 293 -16.08 33.98 23.42
N PRO A 294 -16.19 33.23 24.53
CA PRO A 294 -17.15 32.14 24.65
C PRO A 294 -18.58 32.67 24.83
N ALA A 295 -19.53 32.07 24.10
CA ALA A 295 -20.96 32.31 24.24
C ALA A 295 -21.50 31.73 25.57
N PRO A 296 -22.59 32.30 26.13
CA PRO A 296 -23.05 32.04 27.49
C PRO A 296 -23.66 30.65 27.67
N ARG A 297 -23.39 30.06 28.85
CA ARG A 297 -24.06 28.86 29.37
C ARG A 297 -25.53 29.17 29.64
N VAL A 298 -26.43 28.56 28.88
CA VAL A 298 -27.83 28.42 29.29
C VAL A 298 -27.88 27.33 30.36
N ALA A 299 -28.25 27.73 31.57
CA ALA A 299 -28.60 26.84 32.65
C ALA A 299 -29.92 26.13 32.29
N VAL A 300 -29.90 24.80 32.19
CA VAL A 300 -31.11 23.99 32.23
C VAL A 300 -31.16 23.33 33.61
N THR A 301 -32.21 23.71 34.31
CA THR A 301 -32.65 23.32 35.64
C THR A 301 -32.81 21.80 35.72
N LYS A 302 -32.16 21.20 36.72
CA LYS A 302 -32.50 19.86 37.21
C LYS A 302 -33.80 19.96 38.00
N GLN A 303 -34.80 19.13 37.68
CA GLN A 303 -35.73 18.62 38.68
C GLN A 303 -36.09 17.16 38.38
N PRO A 304 -36.41 16.38 39.43
CA PRO A 304 -36.23 14.93 39.49
C PRO A 304 -37.49 14.19 39.07
N ILE A 305 -37.32 12.95 38.59
CA ILE A 305 -38.40 11.96 38.61
C ILE A 305 -37.89 10.81 39.47
N ASP A 306 -38.62 10.60 40.55
CA ASP A 306 -38.40 9.57 41.55
C ASP A 306 -38.67 8.16 41.01
N ALA A 307 -37.81 7.27 41.50
CA ALA A 307 -38.02 5.88 41.91
C ALA A 307 -39.24 5.11 41.40
N ALA A 308 -38.96 3.99 40.72
CA ALA A 308 -39.63 2.73 41.01
C ALA A 308 -38.64 1.56 40.86
N SER A 309 -38.34 0.96 42.01
CA SER A 309 -37.51 -0.23 42.23
C SER A 309 -38.12 -1.49 41.60
N ALA A 310 -37.26 -2.35 41.04
CA ALA A 310 -37.49 -3.79 41.01
C ALA A 310 -36.13 -4.51 41.06
N LYS A 311 -35.83 -5.11 42.22
CA LYS A 311 -34.69 -6.01 42.48
C LYS A 311 -35.15 -7.47 42.15
N PRO A 312 -34.25 -8.40 41.82
CA PRO A 312 -34.56 -9.70 41.24
C PRO A 312 -34.83 -10.77 42.30
N ALA A 313 -35.57 -11.80 41.91
CA ALA A 313 -35.84 -13.00 42.70
C ALA A 313 -35.46 -14.27 41.94
N GLU A 314 -34.62 -15.07 42.58
CA GLU A 314 -34.29 -16.48 42.38
C GLU A 314 -34.15 -17.05 43.81
N PRO A 315 -34.25 -18.36 44.13
CA PRO A 315 -34.69 -19.55 43.38
C PRO A 315 -35.83 -20.30 44.15
N PRO A 316 -36.17 -21.57 43.82
CA PRO A 316 -35.57 -22.67 44.60
C PRO A 316 -35.30 -23.99 43.83
N ALA A 317 -34.50 -24.84 44.49
CA ALA A 317 -34.07 -26.17 44.08
C ALA A 317 -35.12 -27.27 44.30
N THR A 318 -35.04 -28.36 43.50
CA THR A 318 -35.44 -29.73 43.88
C THR A 318 -34.86 -30.77 42.89
N VAL A 319 -34.45 -31.92 43.42
CA VAL A 319 -33.87 -33.16 42.82
C VAL A 319 -34.57 -34.33 43.57
N PRO A 320 -34.53 -35.65 43.20
CA PRO A 320 -34.65 -36.42 41.93
C PRO A 320 -35.90 -37.39 41.96
N PRO A 321 -36.04 -38.38 41.05
CA PRO A 321 -35.53 -39.77 41.28
C PRO A 321 -34.90 -40.40 40.00
N GLU A 322 -33.85 -41.23 40.08
CA GLU A 322 -33.82 -42.70 40.30
C GLU A 322 -34.64 -43.55 39.30
N GLU A 323 -33.96 -44.19 38.33
CA GLU A 323 -34.36 -45.51 37.81
C GLU A 323 -33.12 -46.29 37.28
N THR A 324 -32.76 -47.31 38.05
CA THR A 324 -31.99 -48.53 37.70
C THR A 324 -32.70 -49.29 36.57
N ALA A 325 -32.13 -50.04 35.63
CA ALA A 325 -31.18 -51.16 35.69
C ALA A 325 -30.95 -51.60 34.23
N SER A 326 -29.78 -52.09 33.81
CA SER A 326 -29.46 -53.52 33.64
C SER A 326 -28.43 -53.55 32.50
N ARG A 327 -27.29 -54.25 32.56
CA ARG A 327 -27.22 -55.70 32.42
C ARG A 327 -25.77 -56.21 32.60
N ALA A 328 -25.62 -57.14 33.55
CA ALA A 328 -24.78 -58.33 33.62
C ALA A 328 -23.36 -58.38 33.00
N THR A 329 -22.37 -58.51 33.88
CA THR A 329 -21.17 -59.36 33.71
C THR A 329 -21.52 -60.85 33.82
N ALA A 330 -21.00 -61.69 32.92
CA ALA A 330 -19.99 -62.72 33.24
C ALA A 330 -19.99 -63.92 32.25
N THR A 331 -18.79 -64.47 32.09
CA THR A 331 -18.42 -65.86 31.76
C THR A 331 -18.30 -66.28 30.28
N THR A 332 -17.04 -66.38 29.84
CA THR A 332 -16.50 -67.25 28.78
C THR A 332 -16.77 -68.74 29.10
N PRO A 333 -16.86 -69.65 28.10
CA PRO A 333 -15.63 -70.31 27.60
C PRO A 333 -15.60 -70.70 26.11
N ALA A 334 -14.37 -70.98 25.65
CA ALA A 334 -13.93 -71.92 24.61
C ALA A 334 -14.23 -71.67 23.11
N ASP A 335 -13.18 -71.21 22.43
CA ASP A 335 -12.48 -71.93 21.36
C ASP A 335 -13.21 -72.23 20.04
N VAL A 336 -13.12 -71.28 19.09
CA VAL A 336 -12.99 -71.57 17.66
C VAL A 336 -12.05 -70.53 17.04
N SER A 337 -10.90 -71.00 16.58
CA SER A 337 -9.88 -70.27 15.83
C SER A 337 -10.47 -69.52 14.63
N VAL A 338 -10.37 -68.18 14.65
CA VAL A 338 -10.54 -67.33 13.47
C VAL A 338 -9.37 -66.35 13.44
N VAL A 339 -8.59 -66.46 12.36
CA VAL A 339 -7.60 -65.54 11.79
C VAL A 339 -7.40 -64.23 12.58
N GLY A 340 -6.20 -64.05 13.15
CA GLY A 340 -5.84 -62.91 13.99
C GLY A 340 -6.01 -61.55 13.27
N PRO A 341 -6.29 -60.47 14.03
CA PRO A 341 -6.40 -59.14 13.46
C PRO A 341 -5.05 -58.70 12.88
N PRO A 342 -5.04 -57.90 11.78
CA PRO A 342 -3.83 -57.25 11.33
C PRO A 342 -3.29 -56.39 12.48
N GLY A 343 -1.98 -56.49 12.71
CA GLY A 343 -1.28 -55.80 13.79
C GLY A 343 -1.60 -54.30 13.80
N ILE A 344 -1.65 -53.74 15.01
CA ILE A 344 -1.65 -52.30 15.24
C ILE A 344 -0.51 -51.72 14.38
N PRO A 345 -0.81 -50.79 13.44
CA PRO A 345 0.23 -50.21 12.62
C PRO A 345 1.29 -49.58 13.52
N ASP A 346 2.55 -49.83 13.18
CA ASP A 346 3.71 -49.17 13.76
C ASP A 346 3.45 -47.65 13.80
N GLU A 347 3.55 -47.02 14.97
CA GLU A 347 3.27 -45.59 15.18
C GLU A 347 4.17 -44.73 14.25
N ALA A 348 5.35 -45.25 13.88
CA ALA A 348 6.25 -44.65 12.91
C ALA A 348 5.78 -44.79 11.44
N ALA A 349 5.07 -45.87 11.10
CA ALA A 349 4.47 -46.07 9.78
C ALA A 349 3.17 -45.27 9.62
N LEU A 350 2.38 -45.12 10.70
CA LEU A 350 1.22 -44.22 10.72
C LEU A 350 1.67 -42.76 10.60
N ALA A 351 2.83 -42.40 11.17
CA ALA A 351 3.43 -41.07 11.02
C ALA A 351 3.89 -40.75 9.58
N GLN A 352 4.15 -41.76 8.73
CA GLN A 352 4.43 -41.56 7.30
C GLN A 352 3.15 -41.32 6.46
N GLU A 353 1.97 -41.73 6.92
CA GLU A 353 0.67 -41.38 6.31
C GLU A 353 0.10 -40.04 6.83
N ILE A 354 0.70 -39.45 7.87
CA ILE A 354 0.34 -38.14 8.38
C ILE A 354 1.07 -37.10 7.51
N GLY A 355 0.32 -36.46 6.61
CA GLY A 355 0.83 -35.38 5.78
C GLY A 355 1.66 -34.36 6.57
N ALA A 356 2.67 -33.78 5.93
CA ALA A 356 3.56 -32.81 6.56
C ALA A 356 2.75 -31.61 7.10
N PRO A 357 3.09 -31.07 8.28
CA PRO A 357 2.40 -29.90 8.81
C PRO A 357 2.62 -28.69 7.90
N THR A 358 1.55 -27.95 7.65
CA THR A 358 1.57 -26.69 6.88
C THR A 358 0.83 -25.59 7.62
N ALA A 359 1.36 -24.38 7.57
CA ALA A 359 0.67 -23.17 8.00
C ALA A 359 -0.30 -22.62 6.94
N ALA A 360 -0.24 -23.14 5.70
CA ALA A 360 -0.98 -22.65 4.54
C ALA A 360 -2.08 -23.63 4.08
N GLY A 361 -2.69 -24.36 5.01
CA GLY A 361 -3.67 -25.40 4.72
C GLY A 361 -4.96 -24.94 4.04
N GLY A 362 -5.21 -23.63 3.94
CA GLY A 362 -6.33 -23.09 3.18
C GLY A 362 -5.98 -22.62 1.76
N LEU A 363 -4.75 -22.87 1.30
CA LEU A 363 -4.28 -22.40 -0.01
C LEU A 363 -5.17 -22.91 -1.16
N LEU A 364 -5.57 -24.19 -1.12
CA LEU A 364 -6.37 -24.81 -2.17
C LEU A 364 -7.81 -24.29 -2.25
N TYR A 365 -8.31 -23.59 -1.24
CA TYR A 365 -9.59 -22.87 -1.33
C TYR A 365 -9.57 -21.76 -2.40
N LEU A 366 -8.39 -21.37 -2.88
CA LEU A 366 -8.26 -20.46 -4.01
C LEU A 366 -8.59 -21.11 -5.34
N VAL A 367 -8.49 -22.43 -5.49
CA VAL A 367 -8.78 -23.12 -6.75
C VAL A 367 -10.24 -22.88 -7.19
N PRO A 368 -11.27 -23.23 -6.41
CA PRO A 368 -12.66 -22.97 -6.83
C PRO A 368 -12.96 -21.46 -6.95
N LEU A 369 -12.25 -20.60 -6.22
CA LEU A 369 -12.38 -19.15 -6.36
C LEU A 369 -11.83 -18.65 -7.72
N LEU A 370 -10.65 -19.12 -8.10
CA LEU A 370 -9.99 -18.77 -9.37
C LEU A 370 -10.80 -19.29 -10.55
N SER A 371 -11.32 -20.52 -10.47
CA SER A 371 -12.23 -21.07 -11.47
C SER A 371 -13.45 -20.17 -11.67
N ARG A 372 -14.09 -19.72 -10.59
CA ARG A 372 -15.25 -18.80 -10.67
C ARG A 372 -14.91 -17.41 -11.20
N LEU A 373 -13.68 -16.97 -11.04
CA LEU A 373 -13.19 -15.69 -11.57
C LEU A 373 -12.78 -15.80 -13.05
N GLY A 374 -12.85 -17.00 -13.63
CA GLY A 374 -12.62 -17.25 -15.04
C GLY A 374 -11.16 -17.56 -15.37
N LEU A 375 -10.38 -18.10 -14.43
CA LEU A 375 -8.97 -18.41 -14.68
C LEU A 375 -8.83 -19.49 -15.76
N GLY A 376 -9.75 -20.46 -15.81
CA GLY A 376 -9.75 -21.52 -16.82
C GLY A 376 -9.87 -20.98 -18.24
N GLU A 377 -10.82 -20.05 -18.47
CA GLU A 377 -10.97 -19.38 -19.77
C GLU A 377 -9.75 -18.53 -20.11
N ALA A 378 -9.17 -17.85 -19.12
CA ALA A 378 -7.95 -17.08 -19.32
C ALA A 378 -6.75 -17.95 -19.67
N MET A 379 -6.66 -19.17 -19.14
CA MET A 379 -5.60 -20.13 -19.45
C MET A 379 -5.76 -20.81 -20.82
N ALA A 380 -6.96 -20.80 -21.40
CA ALA A 380 -7.20 -21.28 -22.76
C ALA A 380 -6.62 -20.34 -23.84
N ASP A 381 -6.29 -19.10 -23.49
CA ASP A 381 -5.56 -18.16 -24.34
C ASP A 381 -4.07 -18.54 -24.41
N GLU A 382 -3.55 -18.76 -25.62
CA GLU A 382 -2.13 -19.10 -25.85
C GLU A 382 -1.15 -18.03 -25.32
N ALA A 383 -1.60 -16.78 -25.17
CA ALA A 383 -0.81 -15.69 -24.60
C ALA A 383 -0.72 -15.73 -23.06
N THR A 384 -1.43 -16.66 -22.40
CA THR A 384 -1.40 -16.84 -20.95
C THR A 384 -0.32 -17.86 -20.54
N PRO A 385 0.60 -17.48 -19.64
CA PRO A 385 1.60 -18.42 -19.13
C PRO A 385 0.95 -19.65 -18.49
N ARG A 386 1.41 -20.84 -18.88
CA ARG A 386 0.91 -22.11 -18.34
C ARG A 386 1.16 -22.26 -16.83
N ASP A 387 2.20 -21.60 -16.33
CA ASP A 387 2.61 -21.57 -14.94
C ASP A 387 1.89 -20.48 -14.11
N LEU A 388 0.88 -19.81 -14.67
CA LEU A 388 0.17 -18.72 -13.99
C LEU A 388 -0.48 -19.15 -12.65
N PRO A 389 -1.14 -20.30 -12.51
CA PRO A 389 -1.68 -20.76 -11.22
C PRO A 389 -0.59 -20.88 -10.14
N GLN A 390 0.53 -21.51 -10.49
CA GLN A 390 1.68 -21.67 -9.61
C GLN A 390 2.29 -20.33 -9.23
N ARG A 391 2.41 -19.39 -10.18
CA ARG A 391 2.85 -18.01 -9.91
C ARG A 391 1.89 -17.26 -8.99
N ILE A 392 0.59 -17.49 -9.09
CA ILE A 392 -0.42 -16.92 -8.18
C ILE A 392 -0.19 -17.44 -6.77
N PHE A 393 0.01 -18.75 -6.60
CA PHE A 393 0.30 -19.35 -5.29
C PHE A 393 1.61 -18.85 -4.71
N ALA A 394 2.71 -18.88 -5.48
CA ALA A 394 4.01 -18.39 -5.06
C ALA A 394 3.95 -16.90 -4.66
N ALA A 395 3.34 -16.05 -5.50
CA ALA A 395 3.18 -14.63 -5.22
C ALA A 395 2.32 -14.34 -3.97
N LEU A 396 1.44 -15.27 -3.57
CA LEU A 396 0.70 -15.19 -2.33
C LEU A 396 1.54 -15.66 -1.14
N LEU A 397 2.15 -16.85 -1.22
CA LEU A 397 2.95 -17.43 -0.15
C LEU A 397 4.12 -16.53 0.25
N VAL A 398 4.81 -15.88 -0.71
CA VAL A 398 5.87 -14.88 -0.45
C VAL A 398 5.40 -13.74 0.47
N ARG A 399 4.09 -13.46 0.52
CA ARG A 399 3.49 -12.34 1.25
C ARG A 399 2.85 -12.76 2.58
N LEU A 400 2.81 -14.05 2.87
CA LEU A 400 2.25 -14.63 4.08
C LEU A 400 3.40 -15.08 5.00
N PRO A 401 3.16 -15.19 6.32
CA PRO A 401 4.15 -15.72 7.26
C PRO A 401 4.21 -17.25 7.17
N VAL A 402 4.55 -17.77 5.99
CA VAL A 402 4.72 -19.19 5.71
C VAL A 402 6.22 -19.45 5.62
N ALA A 403 6.71 -20.43 6.38
CA ALA A 403 8.14 -20.74 6.42
C ALA A 403 8.63 -21.22 5.05
N GLY A 404 9.91 -20.99 4.72
CA GLY A 404 10.47 -21.34 3.40
C GLY A 404 10.56 -22.84 3.15
N ASP A 405 10.52 -23.64 4.22
CA ASP A 405 10.50 -25.10 4.25
C ASP A 405 9.08 -25.68 4.39
N ASP A 406 8.03 -24.85 4.39
CA ASP A 406 6.65 -25.32 4.46
C ASP A 406 6.29 -26.13 3.19
N PRO A 407 5.67 -27.32 3.33
CA PRO A 407 5.34 -28.18 2.21
C PRO A 407 4.35 -27.56 1.21
N ALA A 408 3.59 -26.51 1.58
CA ALA A 408 2.73 -25.80 0.64
C ALA A 408 3.49 -25.14 -0.53
N TRP A 409 4.79 -24.88 -0.37
CA TRP A 409 5.63 -24.40 -1.47
C TRP A 409 5.78 -25.42 -2.60
N LEU A 410 5.62 -26.72 -2.31
CA LEU A 410 5.65 -27.76 -3.33
C LEU A 410 4.50 -27.59 -4.32
N LEU A 411 3.35 -27.04 -3.93
CA LEU A 411 2.23 -26.76 -4.85
C LEU A 411 2.54 -25.68 -5.89
N CYS A 412 3.65 -24.97 -5.72
CA CYS A 412 4.13 -24.04 -6.73
C CYS A 412 4.95 -24.75 -7.82
N GLU A 413 5.27 -26.05 -7.67
CA GLU A 413 6.01 -26.97 -8.58
C GLU A 413 6.86 -26.29 -9.67
N LEU A 414 7.68 -25.34 -9.26
CA LEU A 414 8.60 -24.64 -10.14
C LEU A 414 9.94 -24.64 -9.41
N PRO A 415 11.04 -25.04 -10.08
CA PRO A 415 12.36 -24.94 -9.48
C PRO A 415 12.57 -23.49 -9.08
N LEU A 416 12.69 -23.23 -7.78
CA LEU A 416 13.12 -21.93 -7.28
C LEU A 416 14.59 -21.75 -7.72
N PRO A 417 14.94 -20.61 -8.34
CA PRO A 417 14.08 -19.49 -8.68
C PRO A 417 13.38 -19.66 -10.04
N LEU A 418 12.08 -19.35 -10.06
CA LEU A 418 11.33 -19.04 -11.28
C LEU A 418 12.16 -18.06 -12.14
N PRO A 419 12.32 -18.30 -13.46
CA PRO A 419 12.87 -17.27 -14.32
C PRO A 419 12.03 -15.99 -14.13
N PRO A 420 12.68 -14.84 -13.93
CA PRO A 420 11.97 -13.59 -13.72
C PRO A 420 11.15 -13.25 -14.96
N ASP A 421 9.85 -13.49 -14.87
CA ASP A 421 8.85 -13.08 -15.87
C ASP A 421 7.94 -12.06 -15.21
N GLN A 422 8.37 -10.79 -15.30
CA GLN A 422 7.66 -9.67 -14.68
C GLN A 422 6.23 -9.53 -15.22
N ALA A 423 5.98 -9.92 -16.47
CA ALA A 423 4.66 -9.83 -17.06
C ALA A 423 3.72 -10.90 -16.47
N ALA A 424 4.20 -12.13 -16.34
CA ALA A 424 3.48 -13.21 -15.66
C ALA A 424 3.26 -12.89 -14.17
N ASP A 425 4.26 -12.34 -13.49
CA ASP A 425 4.15 -11.95 -12.08
C ASP A 425 3.15 -10.81 -11.87
N LEU A 426 3.08 -9.85 -12.79
CA LEU A 426 2.06 -8.80 -12.77
C LEU A 426 0.66 -9.38 -12.99
N LYS A 427 0.51 -10.31 -13.94
CA LYS A 427 -0.75 -11.06 -14.15
C LYS A 427 -1.16 -11.80 -12.88
N ALA A 428 -0.24 -12.52 -12.23
CA ALA A 428 -0.48 -13.22 -10.99
C ALA A 428 -0.95 -12.27 -9.86
N ARG A 429 -0.29 -11.12 -9.69
CA ARG A 429 -0.69 -10.08 -8.73
C ARG A 429 -2.07 -9.52 -9.02
N ARG A 430 -2.46 -9.37 -10.30
CA ARG A 430 -3.79 -8.93 -10.71
C ARG A 430 -4.86 -9.95 -10.30
N TRP A 431 -4.61 -11.24 -10.54
CA TRP A 431 -5.49 -12.33 -10.09
C TRP A 431 -5.66 -12.35 -8.57
N LEU A 432 -4.58 -12.20 -7.81
CA LEU A 432 -4.67 -12.06 -6.34
C LEU A 432 -5.50 -10.84 -5.91
N GLY A 433 -5.45 -9.75 -6.69
CA GLY A 433 -6.33 -8.59 -6.50
C GLY A 433 -7.81 -8.94 -6.66
N LEU A 434 -8.15 -9.70 -7.71
CA LEU A 434 -9.51 -10.19 -7.97
C LEU A 434 -9.98 -11.16 -6.87
N CYS A 435 -9.14 -12.11 -6.47
CA CYS A 435 -9.44 -13.03 -5.37
C CYS A 435 -9.73 -12.27 -4.08
N ARG A 436 -8.87 -11.30 -3.71
CA ARG A 436 -9.07 -10.47 -2.52
C ARG A 436 -10.41 -9.75 -2.56
N ARG A 437 -10.72 -9.10 -3.68
CA ARG A 437 -11.98 -8.38 -3.88
C ARG A 437 -13.18 -9.32 -3.73
N GLN A 438 -13.15 -10.46 -4.38
CA GLN A 438 -14.27 -11.42 -4.38
C GLN A 438 -14.50 -12.03 -2.99
N LEU A 439 -13.43 -12.43 -2.29
CA LEU A 439 -13.52 -12.95 -0.93
C LEU A 439 -14.09 -11.91 0.03
N ARG A 440 -13.65 -10.65 -0.07
CA ARG A 440 -14.17 -9.57 0.78
C ARG A 440 -15.64 -9.26 0.50
N LEU A 441 -16.06 -9.21 -0.77
CA LEU A 441 -17.42 -8.83 -1.14
C LEU A 441 -18.45 -9.95 -0.95
N ARG A 442 -18.08 -11.21 -1.19
CA ARG A 442 -19.03 -12.34 -1.23
C ARG A 442 -18.92 -13.28 -0.05
N VAL A 443 -17.73 -13.39 0.55
CA VAL A 443 -17.46 -14.38 1.61
C VAL A 443 -17.22 -13.69 2.97
N GLY A 444 -16.80 -12.43 2.98
CA GLY A 444 -16.49 -11.69 4.21
C GLY A 444 -15.23 -12.20 4.91
N ILE A 445 -14.27 -12.75 4.13
CA ILE A 445 -12.99 -13.25 4.63
C ILE A 445 -11.83 -12.63 3.84
N GLY A 446 -10.67 -12.44 4.47
CA GLY A 446 -9.46 -11.97 3.81
C GLY A 446 -8.57 -13.13 3.34
N LEU A 447 -7.68 -12.89 2.37
CA LEU A 447 -6.74 -13.90 1.85
C LEU A 447 -5.90 -14.56 2.96
N PHE A 448 -5.39 -13.77 3.91
CA PHE A 448 -4.65 -14.29 5.07
C PHE A 448 -5.49 -15.30 5.87
N ASN A 449 -6.70 -14.90 6.31
CA ASN A 449 -7.60 -15.77 7.07
C ASN A 449 -8.15 -16.96 6.27
N LEU A 450 -8.13 -16.87 4.94
CA LEU A 450 -8.47 -18.00 4.08
C LEU A 450 -7.34 -19.01 4.06
N VAL A 451 -6.10 -18.56 3.81
CA VAL A 451 -4.95 -19.41 3.50
C VAL A 451 -4.18 -19.86 4.75
N CYS A 452 -3.90 -18.95 5.69
CA CYS A 452 -3.12 -19.23 6.89
C CYS A 452 -3.95 -20.02 7.91
N ARG A 453 -4.08 -21.32 7.67
CA ARG A 453 -4.81 -22.28 8.48
C ARG A 453 -3.91 -23.49 8.71
N PRO A 454 -3.66 -23.89 9.97
CA PRO A 454 -2.92 -25.11 10.26
C PRO A 454 -3.60 -26.33 9.63
N ALA A 455 -2.83 -27.16 8.92
CA ALA A 455 -3.29 -28.43 8.36
C ALA A 455 -2.12 -29.43 8.27
N ALA A 456 -2.45 -30.68 8.02
CA ALA A 456 -1.51 -31.66 7.47
C ALA A 456 -1.76 -31.76 5.96
N ILE A 457 -0.70 -31.67 5.16
CA ILE A 457 -0.75 -31.77 3.69
C ILE A 457 0.06 -32.99 3.21
N ALA A 458 -0.56 -33.82 2.38
CA ALA A 458 0.13 -34.89 1.66
C ALA A 458 0.01 -34.61 0.15
N ILE A 459 1.16 -34.51 -0.52
CA ILE A 459 1.22 -34.27 -1.97
C ILE A 459 1.74 -35.54 -2.62
N THR A 460 0.96 -36.10 -3.53
CA THR A 460 1.32 -37.24 -4.36
C THR A 460 1.41 -36.80 -5.82
N GLN A 461 1.78 -37.72 -6.72
CA GLN A 461 1.83 -37.43 -8.16
C GLN A 461 0.47 -37.03 -8.74
N THR A 462 -0.64 -37.47 -8.13
CA THR A 462 -1.99 -37.34 -8.70
C THR A 462 -2.96 -36.57 -7.80
N HIS A 463 -2.67 -36.45 -6.51
CA HIS A 463 -3.60 -35.84 -5.54
C HIS A 463 -2.85 -35.01 -4.51
N VAL A 464 -3.57 -34.02 -3.97
CA VAL A 464 -3.16 -33.26 -2.80
C VAL A 464 -4.22 -33.41 -1.72
N ASP A 465 -3.87 -34.11 -0.64
CA ASP A 465 -4.77 -34.30 0.50
C ASP A 465 -4.48 -33.25 1.57
N LEU A 466 -5.53 -32.59 2.05
CA LEU A 466 -5.48 -31.63 3.15
C LEU A 466 -6.36 -32.10 4.30
N ARG A 467 -5.74 -32.29 5.48
CA ARG A 467 -6.45 -32.61 6.71
C ARG A 467 -6.38 -31.42 7.66
N GLN A 468 -7.53 -30.82 7.94
CA GLN A 468 -7.69 -29.75 8.92
C GLN A 468 -8.45 -30.29 10.15
N PRO A 469 -8.16 -29.77 11.36
CA PRO A 469 -8.94 -30.14 12.53
C PRO A 469 -10.37 -29.58 12.41
N LEU A 470 -11.33 -30.27 13.03
CA LEU A 470 -12.76 -29.95 12.87
C LEU A 470 -13.12 -28.54 13.37
N ASP A 471 -12.38 -28.02 14.35
CA ASP A 471 -12.52 -26.67 14.89
C ASP A 471 -12.00 -25.57 13.93
N ALA A 472 -11.21 -25.93 12.91
CA ALA A 472 -10.77 -25.02 11.85
C ALA A 472 -11.83 -24.80 10.77
N VAL A 473 -12.98 -25.50 10.82
CA VAL A 473 -14.10 -25.32 9.89
C VAL A 473 -14.64 -23.90 9.97
N ASP A 474 -14.66 -23.20 8.83
CA ASP A 474 -15.23 -21.86 8.72
C ASP A 474 -16.52 -21.90 7.90
N LEU A 475 -17.65 -21.65 8.55
CA LEU A 475 -18.96 -21.65 7.90
C LEU A 475 -19.07 -20.66 6.74
N ARG A 476 -18.25 -19.60 6.69
CA ARG A 476 -18.22 -18.68 5.54
C ARG A 476 -17.62 -19.35 4.32
N VAL A 477 -16.54 -20.11 4.51
CA VAL A 477 -15.89 -20.90 3.44
C VAL A 477 -16.86 -21.96 2.92
N ARG A 478 -17.54 -22.68 3.84
CA ARG A 478 -18.57 -23.67 3.51
C ARG A 478 -19.73 -23.09 2.72
N ARG A 479 -20.30 -21.96 3.19
CA ARG A 479 -21.41 -21.27 2.52
C ARG A 479 -21.03 -20.71 1.16
N ALA A 480 -19.77 -20.34 1.00
CA ALA A 480 -19.22 -19.93 -0.29
C ALA A 480 -18.84 -21.14 -1.16
N GLY A 481 -18.95 -22.37 -0.67
CA GLY A 481 -18.55 -23.60 -1.37
C GLY A 481 -17.10 -23.55 -1.84
N LEU A 482 -16.20 -22.96 -1.06
CA LEU A 482 -14.77 -22.89 -1.39
C LEU A 482 -13.99 -24.12 -0.91
N ASP A 483 -14.58 -24.90 -0.03
CA ASP A 483 -14.09 -26.17 0.51
C ASP A 483 -14.74 -27.38 -0.18
N ILE A 484 -15.46 -27.15 -1.29
CA ILE A 484 -15.91 -28.22 -2.18
C ILE A 484 -14.70 -28.67 -2.96
N ASP A 485 -14.48 -29.98 -2.99
CA ASP A 485 -13.44 -30.63 -3.79
C ASP A 485 -13.56 -30.16 -5.26
N PRO A 486 -12.56 -29.42 -5.78
CA PRO A 486 -12.62 -28.90 -7.14
C PRO A 486 -12.35 -29.97 -8.21
N GLY A 487 -12.00 -31.21 -7.84
CA GLY A 487 -11.74 -32.32 -8.77
C GLY A 487 -10.47 -33.08 -8.44
#